data_AF-A0A1G1LRA4-F1
#
_entry.id   AF-A0A1G1LRA4-F1
#
_cell.length_a   1.000
_cell.length_b   1.000
_cell.length_c   1.000
_cell.angle_alpha   90.00
_cell.angle_beta   90.00
_cell.angle_gamma   90.00
#
_symmetry.space_group_name_H-M   'P 1'
#
loop_
_entity.id
_entity.type
_entity.pdbx_description
1 polymer ?
#
loop_
_entity_poly.entity_id
_entity_poly.type
_entity_poly.pdbx_seq_one_letter_code
_entity_poly.pdbx_strand_id
1 'polypeptide(L)' 'MDWNDTEEIAIQLLEQHPETDPLTVRFTDLHQWIMAIPGFIGDPKRSNEKILEA' A
#
# COMPACT_ATOMS: atom_id res chain seq x y z
N MET A 1 3.30 2.23 10.94
CA MET A 1 3.08 2.39 9.50
C MET A 1 1.63 2.72 9.26
N ASP A 2 1.37 3.93 8.80
CA ASP A 2 0.05 4.40 8.36
C ASP A 2 0.10 4.88 6.90
N TRP A 3 -1.03 5.34 6.35
CA TRP A 3 -1.13 5.76 4.95
C TRP A 3 -0.18 6.90 4.54
N ASN A 4 0.42 7.64 5.48
CA ASN A 4 1.43 8.64 5.17
C ASN A 4 2.82 8.03 4.90
N ASP A 5 3.09 6.80 5.36
CA ASP A 5 4.38 6.11 5.19
C ASP A 5 4.44 5.42 3.81
N THR A 6 4.10 6.12 2.73
CA THR A 6 3.97 5.53 1.38
C THR A 6 5.27 4.90 0.89
N GLU A 7 6.42 5.48 1.21
CA GLU A 7 7.74 4.93 0.87
C GLU A 7 7.98 3.59 1.57
N GLU A 8 7.71 3.50 2.88
CA GLU A 8 7.96 2.29 3.65
C GLU A 8 6.98 1.17 3.29
N ILE A 9 5.73 1.54 3.00
CA ILE A 9 4.73 0.64 2.42
C ILE A 9 5.22 0.11 1.06
N ALA A 10 5.71 0.97 0.17
CA ALA A 10 6.19 0.56 -1.15
C ALA A 10 7.38 -0.39 -1.07
N ILE A 11 8.31 -0.14 -0.14
CA ILE A 11 9.45 -1.03 0.12
C ILE A 11 8.96 -2.41 0.57
N GLN A 12 8.07 -2.46 1.56
CA GLN A 12 7.53 -3.73 2.06
C GLN A 12 6.75 -4.50 0.98
N LEU A 13 5.99 -3.79 0.15
CA LEU A 13 5.30 -4.40 -0.98
C LEU A 13 6.27 -4.94 -2.02
N LEU A 14 7.36 -4.23 -2.33
CA LEU A 14 8.40 -4.71 -3.24
C LEU A 14 9.18 -5.91 -2.65
N GLU A 15 9.38 -5.95 -1.34
CA GLU A 15 10.00 -7.10 -0.66
C GLU A 15 9.09 -8.33 -0.64
N GLN A 16 7.78 -8.15 -0.43
CA GLN A 16 6.79 -9.23 -0.44
C GLN A 16 6.41 -9.68 -1.87
N HIS A 17 6.42 -8.75 -2.81
CA HIS A 17 5.99 -8.94 -4.21
C HIS A 17 7.03 -8.38 -5.19
N PRO A 18 8.27 -8.93 -5.23
CA PRO A 18 9.35 -8.42 -6.07
C PRO A 18 9.11 -8.59 -7.57
N GLU A 19 8.20 -9.49 -7.94
CA GLU A 19 7.81 -9.78 -9.32
C GLU A 19 6.61 -8.95 -9.80
N THR A 20 6.01 -8.15 -8.91
CA THR A 20 4.84 -7.34 -9.25
C THR A 20 5.26 -5.95 -9.66
N ASP A 21 4.81 -5.53 -10.85
CA ASP A 21 5.01 -4.16 -11.31
C ASP A 21 3.99 -3.21 -10.65
N PRO A 22 4.41 -2.25 -9.82
CA PRO A 22 3.52 -1.38 -9.05
C PRO A 22 2.62 -0.50 -9.93
N LEU A 23 2.97 -0.27 -11.20
CA LEU A 23 2.14 0.49 -12.16
C LEU A 23 1.00 -0.36 -12.74
N THR A 24 1.05 -1.69 -12.57
CA THR A 24 0.04 -2.62 -13.07
C THR A 24 -0.92 -3.11 -11.98
N VAL A 25 -0.60 -2.85 -10.71
CA VAL A 25 -1.42 -3.28 -9.57
C VAL A 25 -2.71 -2.47 -9.51
N ARG A 26 -3.84 -3.16 -9.37
CA ARG A 26 -5.12 -2.49 -9.17
C ARG A 26 -5.17 -1.93 -7.75
N PHE A 27 -5.78 -0.77 -7.60
CA PHE A 27 -5.96 -0.13 -6.30
C PHE A 27 -6.57 -1.04 -5.23
N THR A 28 -7.53 -1.89 -5.61
CA THR A 28 -8.14 -2.88 -4.71
C THR A 28 -7.14 -3.92 -4.21
N ASP A 29 -6.27 -4.43 -5.09
CA ASP A 29 -5.26 -5.41 -4.71
C ASP A 29 -4.16 -4.75 -3.85
N LEU A 30 -3.71 -3.55 -4.25
CA LEU A 30 -2.75 -2.76 -3.49
C LEU A 30 -3.26 -2.47 -2.07
N HIS A 31 -4.52 -2.06 -1.94
CA HIS A 31 -5.16 -1.78 -0.65
C HIS A 31 -5.17 -3.02 0.26
N GLN A 32 -5.51 -4.19 -0.29
CA GLN A 32 -5.50 -5.44 0.47
C GLN A 32 -4.09 -5.82 0.92
N TRP A 33 -3.08 -5.62 0.08
CA TRP A 33 -1.70 -5.92 0.42
C TRP A 33 -1.18 -4.99 1.52
N ILE A 34 -1.50 -3.69 1.45
CA ILE A 34 -1.14 -2.71 2.47
C ILE A 34 -1.78 -3.07 3.82
N MET A 35 -3.06 -3.46 3.81
CA MET A 35 -3.74 -3.93 5.02
C MET A 35 -3.15 -5.22 5.60
N ALA A 36 -2.50 -6.03 4.78
CA ALA A 36 -1.85 -7.27 5.20
C ALA A 36 -0.44 -7.05 5.74
N ILE A 37 0.12 -5.84 5.65
CA ILE A 37 1.46 -5.53 6.16
C ILE A 37 1.48 -5.67 7.69
N PRO A 38 2.38 -6.49 8.26
CA PRO A 38 2.47 -6.65 9.71
C PRO A 38 2.88 -5.32 10.37
N GLY A 39 2.04 -4.84 11.30
CA GLY A 39 2.26 -3.56 11.99
C GLY A 39 1.68 -2.34 11.26
N PHE A 40 0.93 -2.56 10.18
CA PHE A 40 0.12 -1.50 9.57
C PHE A 40 -1.07 -1.15 10.47
N ILE A 41 -1.17 0.13 10.83
CA ILE A 41 -2.22 0.68 11.69
C ILE A 41 -3.10 1.69 10.95
N GLY A 42 -2.91 1.84 9.64
CA GLY A 42 -3.68 2.77 8.83
C GLY A 42 -5.14 2.36 8.74
N ASP A 43 -6.05 3.33 8.92
CA ASP A 43 -7.48 3.05 8.86
C ASP A 43 -7.89 2.73 7.42
N PRO A 44 -8.53 1.58 7.15
CA PRO A 44 -8.85 1.15 5.79
C PRO A 44 -9.89 2.06 5.10
N LYS A 45 -10.63 2.88 5.84
CA LYS A 45 -11.55 3.89 5.30
C LYS A 45 -10.85 5.22 5.02
N ARG A 46 -9.60 5.41 5.48
CA ARG A 46 -8.79 6.59 5.17
C ARG A 46 -8.12 6.54 3.79
N SER A 47 -8.21 5.41 3.09
CA SER A 47 -7.79 5.24 1.69
C SER A 47 -8.69 6.04 0.74
N ASN A 48 -8.69 7.37 0.86
CA ASN A 48 -9.31 8.23 -0.12
C ASN A 48 -8.33 8.37 -1.29
N GLU A 49 -8.82 8.16 -2.51
CA GLU A 49 -8.08 8.20 -3.78
C GLU A 49 -7.11 9.40 -3.90
N LYS A 50 -7.41 10.52 -3.24
CA LYS A 50 -6.53 11.71 -3.14
C LYS A 50 -5.18 11.51 -2.44
N ILE A 51 -5.01 10.52 -1.57
CA ILE A 51 -3.72 10.27 -0.88
C ILE A 51 -2.78 9.44 -1.77
N LEU A 52 -3.35 8.65 -2.69
CA LEU A 52 -2.61 7.74 -3.57
C LEU A 52 -2.32 8.32 -4.96
N GLU A 53 -2.88 9.50 -5.29
CA GLU A 53 -2.52 10.30 -6.49
C GLU A 53 -1.45 11.38 -6.20
N ALA A 54 -1.00 11.52 -4.95
CA ALA A 54 -0.04 12.56 -4.53
C ALA A 54 1.42 12.09 -4.58
#